data_AF-A0A6A7M204-F1
#
_entry.id   AF-A0A6A7M204-F1
#
_cell.length_a   1.000
_cell.length_b   1.000
_cell.length_c   1.000
_cell.angle_alpha   90.00
_cell.angle_beta   90.00
_cell.angle_gamma   90.00
#
_symmetry.space_group_name_H-M   'P 1'
#
loop_
_entity.id
_entity.type
_entity.pdbx_description
1 polymer ?
#
loop_
_entity_poly.entity_id
_entity_poly.type
_entity_poly.pdbx_seq_one_letter_code
_entity_poly.pdbx_strand_id
1 'polypeptide(L)'
;MVVQLMNRPPPADGAVRPHRLRDAFDCRSTFQVVLDPETTFDDILKLDFWVHVARRLKVRDRIEVHAHDGSWYAELVVRSGWPRVSVAPLRRAHFPTQ
;
A
#
# COMPACT_ATOMS: atom_id res chain seq x y z
N MET A 1 -62.27 -32.28 -1.34
CA MET A 1 -61.83 -30.92 -0.96
C MET A 1 -60.39 -31.06 -0.49
N VAL A 2 -59.42 -30.78 -1.36
CA VAL A 2 -57.99 -31.03 -1.11
C VAL A 2 -57.26 -29.70 -1.06
N VAL A 3 -56.52 -29.51 0.03
CA VAL A 3 -55.72 -28.33 0.37
C VAL A 3 -54.47 -28.30 -0.51
N GLN A 4 -54.27 -27.23 -1.28
CA GLN A 4 -53.03 -27.01 -2.01
C GLN A 4 -52.06 -26.17 -1.16
N LEU A 5 -51.08 -26.84 -0.57
CA LEU A 5 -49.91 -26.23 0.05
C LEU A 5 -49.19 -25.35 -0.98
N MET A 6 -48.99 -24.07 -0.64
CA MET A 6 -48.19 -23.15 -1.44
C MET A 6 -46.72 -23.58 -1.39
N ASN A 7 -46.24 -24.23 -2.45
CA ASN A 7 -44.82 -24.38 -2.72
C ASN A 7 -44.23 -22.97 -2.98
N ARG A 8 -43.46 -22.43 -2.01
CA ARG A 8 -42.53 -21.35 -2.33
C ARG A 8 -41.42 -21.93 -3.22
N PRO A 9 -41.03 -21.24 -4.30
CA PRO A 9 -39.86 -21.65 -5.07
C PRO A 9 -38.60 -21.57 -4.17
N PRO A 10 -37.62 -22.48 -4.36
CA PRO A 10 -36.35 -22.39 -3.66
C PRO A 10 -35.67 -21.05 -3.97
N PRO A 11 -34.91 -20.45 -3.02
CA PRO A 11 -34.10 -19.29 -3.32
C PRO A 11 -33.15 -19.67 -4.46
N ALA A 12 -33.15 -18.85 -5.53
CA ALA A 12 -32.35 -19.12 -6.71
C ALA A 12 -30.90 -19.39 -6.32
N ASP A 13 -30.45 -20.62 -6.60
CA ASP A 13 -29.08 -21.07 -6.50
C ASP A 13 -28.13 -20.10 -7.21
N GLY A 14 -26.98 -19.84 -6.58
CA GLY A 14 -25.74 -19.65 -7.33
C GLY A 14 -25.48 -18.29 -7.97
N ALA A 15 -26.14 -17.20 -7.56
CA ALA A 15 -25.68 -15.86 -7.95
C ALA A 15 -24.41 -15.49 -7.16
N VAL A 16 -23.26 -16.02 -7.57
CA VAL A 16 -21.96 -15.40 -7.26
C VAL A 16 -22.06 -13.98 -7.78
N ARG A 17 -22.19 -13.02 -6.86
CA ARG A 17 -22.24 -11.60 -7.24
C ARG A 17 -20.97 -11.30 -8.04
N PRO A 18 -21.06 -10.75 -9.27
CA PRO A 18 -19.87 -10.45 -10.05
C PRO A 18 -18.97 -9.52 -9.23
N HIS A 19 -17.79 -10.05 -8.91
CA HIS A 19 -16.59 -9.40 -8.41
C HIS A 19 -16.80 -8.16 -7.51
N ARG A 20 -16.93 -8.37 -6.18
CA ARG A 20 -16.64 -7.31 -5.18
C ARG A 20 -15.16 -6.93 -5.13
N LEU A 21 -14.30 -7.72 -5.76
CA LEU A 21 -12.94 -7.30 -6.07
C LEU A 21 -13.01 -6.47 -7.36
N ARG A 22 -12.88 -5.15 -7.23
CA ARG A 22 -12.40 -4.32 -8.33
C ARG A 22 -11.08 -4.95 -8.79
N ASP A 23 -10.93 -5.18 -10.09
CA ASP A 23 -9.78 -5.87 -10.69
C ASP A 23 -8.48 -5.53 -9.97
N ALA A 24 -7.67 -6.54 -9.68
CA ALA A 24 -6.33 -6.36 -9.11
C ALA A 24 -5.34 -5.78 -10.14
N PHE A 25 -5.82 -4.86 -10.98
CA PHE A 25 -5.04 -4.14 -11.97
C PHE A 25 -4.71 -2.76 -11.40
N ASP A 26 -3.78 -2.76 -10.46
CA ASP A 26 -3.05 -1.56 -10.11
C ASP A 26 -1.59 -1.96 -10.10
N CYS A 27 -0.87 -1.61 -11.17
CA CYS A 27 0.57 -1.76 -11.24
C CYS A 27 1.17 -0.83 -10.19
N ARG A 28 1.30 -1.32 -8.95
CA ARG A 28 1.98 -0.56 -7.90
C ARG A 28 3.39 -0.29 -8.35
N SER A 29 3.77 0.99 -8.32
CA SER A 29 5.14 1.37 -8.62
C SER A 29 5.98 1.18 -7.36
N THR A 30 7.13 0.54 -7.51
CA THR A 30 8.16 0.47 -6.47
C THR A 30 9.22 1.50 -6.78
N PHE A 31 9.48 2.39 -5.83
CA PHE A 31 10.55 3.38 -5.88
C PHE A 31 11.69 2.93 -4.98
N GLN A 32 12.93 3.08 -5.42
CA GLN A 32 14.10 2.81 -4.60
C GLN A 32 14.83 4.12 -4.30
N VAL A 33 15.24 4.31 -3.05
CA VAL A 33 15.94 5.50 -2.57
C VAL A 33 17.08 5.08 -1.65
N VAL A 34 18.25 5.68 -1.86
CA VAL A 34 19.36 5.64 -0.91
C VAL A 34 19.37 6.98 -0.19
N LEU A 35 19.38 6.94 1.15
CA LEU A 35 19.37 8.16 1.95
C LEU A 35 20.75 8.79 2.03
N ASP A 36 20.76 10.07 2.36
CA ASP A 36 21.96 10.78 2.80
C ASP A 36 22.39 10.30 4.21
N PRO A 37 23.70 10.26 4.54
CA PRO A 37 24.18 9.84 5.86
C PRO A 37 23.53 10.55 7.05
N GLU A 38 23.14 11.82 6.89
CA GLU A 38 22.55 12.62 7.96
C GLU A 38 21.02 12.45 8.06
N THR A 39 20.40 11.72 7.12
CA THR A 39 18.95 11.51 7.12
C THR A 39 18.58 10.30 7.95
N THR A 40 17.82 10.53 9.02
CA THR A 40 17.34 9.46 9.89
C THR A 40 16.05 8.83 9.35
N PHE A 41 15.73 7.64 9.87
CA PHE A 41 14.45 7.00 9.59
C PHE A 41 13.24 7.83 10.06
N ASP A 42 13.38 8.66 11.09
CA ASP A 42 12.25 9.47 11.55
C ASP A 42 12.02 10.69 10.64
N ASP A 43 13.08 11.16 9.96
CA ASP A 43 12.97 12.25 8.98
C ASP A 43 12.10 11.86 7.78
N ILE A 44 12.27 10.64 7.27
CA ILE A 44 11.52 10.17 6.09
C ILE A 44 10.03 9.95 6.36
N LEU A 45 9.60 9.97 7.64
CA LEU A 45 8.18 9.90 8.01
C LEU A 45 7.51 11.28 8.06
N LYS A 46 8.28 12.37 7.99
CA LYS A 46 7.76 13.74 7.99
C LYS A 46 7.05 14.04 6.66
N LEU A 47 5.92 14.74 6.74
CA LEU A 47 5.06 15.07 5.58
C LEU A 47 5.80 15.84 4.47
N ASP A 48 6.71 16.71 4.87
CA ASP A 48 7.42 17.60 3.96
C ASP A 48 8.70 16.98 3.39
N PHE A 49 9.13 15.82 3.90
CA PHE A 49 10.35 15.15 3.43
C PHE A 49 10.23 14.81 1.93
N TRP A 50 9.10 14.25 1.53
CA TRP A 50 8.85 13.78 0.16
C TRP A 50 8.33 14.87 -0.79
N VAL A 51 8.26 16.14 -0.36
CA VAL A 51 7.62 17.23 -1.14
C VAL A 51 8.24 17.41 -2.53
N HIS A 52 9.56 17.21 -2.63
CA HIS A 52 10.34 17.37 -3.86
C HIS A 52 10.05 16.28 -4.92
N VAL A 53 9.51 15.12 -4.52
CA VAL A 53 9.07 14.04 -5.43
C VAL A 53 7.57 13.76 -5.37
N ALA A 54 6.80 14.53 -4.58
CA ALA A 54 5.40 14.26 -4.28
C ALA A 54 4.50 14.15 -5.52
N ARG A 55 4.82 14.84 -6.62
CA ARG A 55 4.06 14.78 -7.88
C ARG A 55 4.17 13.44 -8.60
N ARG A 56 5.19 12.63 -8.28
CA ARG A 56 5.45 11.31 -8.89
C ARG A 56 4.87 10.17 -8.07
N LEU A 57 4.66 10.40 -6.78
CA LEU A 57 4.16 9.41 -5.84
C LEU A 57 2.63 9.35 -5.88
N LYS A 58 2.10 8.13 -5.93
CA LYS A 58 0.67 7.84 -5.83
C LYS A 58 0.40 7.07 -4.55
N VAL A 59 -0.83 7.22 -4.05
CA VAL A 59 -1.28 6.44 -2.89
C VAL A 59 -1.14 4.95 -3.21
N ARG A 60 -0.64 4.18 -2.24
CA ARG A 60 -0.30 2.74 -2.32
C ARG A 60 1.00 2.39 -3.05
N ASP A 61 1.73 3.36 -3.59
CA ASP A 61 3.09 3.10 -4.08
C ASP A 61 3.98 2.62 -2.94
N ARG A 62 4.95 1.76 -3.29
CA ARG A 62 5.95 1.23 -2.36
C ARG A 62 7.24 2.00 -2.53
N ILE A 63 7.90 2.30 -1.41
CA ILE A 63 9.21 2.92 -1.41
C ILE A 63 10.16 2.02 -0.62
N GLU A 64 11.24 1.61 -1.26
CA GLU A 64 12.34 0.86 -0.69
C GLU A 64 13.46 1.85 -0.34
N VAL A 65 13.78 1.93 0.94
CA VAL A 65 14.73 2.90 1.48
C VAL A 65 15.93 2.16 2.04
N HIS A 66 17.10 2.51 1.54
CA HIS A 66 18.38 2.01 2.03
C HIS A 66 19.13 3.13 2.75
N ALA A 67 19.70 2.82 3.90
CA ALA A 67 20.69 3.68 4.52
C ALA A 67 21.91 3.85 3.60
N HIS A 68 22.55 5.01 3.64
CA HIS A 68 23.78 5.27 2.86
C HIS A 68 24.87 4.22 3.12
N ASP A 69 25.05 3.86 4.39
CA ASP A 69 26.04 2.90 4.86
C ASP A 69 25.57 1.43 4.76
N GLY A 70 24.36 1.19 4.27
CA GLY A 70 23.76 -0.14 4.21
C GLY A 70 23.38 -0.75 5.55
N SER A 71 23.46 -0.01 6.67
CA SER A 71 23.17 -0.52 8.02
C SER A 71 21.69 -0.87 8.24
N TRP A 72 20.79 -0.33 7.43
CA TRP A 72 19.37 -0.66 7.51
C TRP A 72 18.64 -0.49 6.19
N TYR A 73 17.47 -1.13 6.15
CA TYR A 73 16.51 -1.07 5.06
C TYR A 73 15.09 -0.90 5.59
N ALA A 74 14.26 -0.15 4.86
CA ALA A 74 12.83 -0.06 5.14
C ALA A 74 11.98 -0.10 3.88
N GLU A 75 10.84 -0.78 3.96
CA GLU A 75 9.75 -0.65 3.00
C GLU A 75 8.69 0.29 3.56
N LEU A 76 8.30 1.28 2.77
CA LEU A 76 7.24 2.23 3.08
C LEU A 76 6.09 2.11 2.08
N VAL A 77 4.89 2.49 2.51
CA VAL A 77 3.74 2.70 1.63
C VAL A 77 3.30 4.14 1.67
N VAL A 78 3.02 4.71 0.49
CA VAL A 78 2.44 6.05 0.38
C VAL A 78 0.98 6.02 0.81
N ARG A 79 0.62 6.85 1.80
CA ARG A 79 -0.75 6.98 2.34
C ARG A 79 -1.49 8.20 1.80
N SER A 80 -0.79 9.28 1.47
CA SER A 80 -1.36 10.47 0.82
C SER A 80 -0.47 10.96 -0.32
N GLY A 81 -1.07 11.61 -1.31
CA GLY A 81 -0.38 12.17 -2.48
C GLY A 81 -0.09 13.67 -2.37
N TRP A 82 0.23 14.29 -3.51
CA TRP A 82 0.50 15.73 -3.61
C TRP A 82 -0.65 16.60 -3.02
N PRO A 83 -0.36 17.71 -2.31
CA PRO A 83 0.96 18.34 -2.11
C PRO A 83 1.76 17.82 -0.91
N ARG A 84 1.13 17.07 0.01
CA ARG A 84 1.78 16.56 1.22
C ARG A 84 1.69 15.04 1.27
N VAL A 85 2.85 14.41 1.10
CA VAL A 85 2.95 12.96 1.06
C VAL A 85 3.22 12.43 2.46
N SER A 86 2.28 11.65 2.97
CA SER A 86 2.48 10.84 4.17
C SER A 86 2.82 9.42 3.74
N VAL A 87 3.75 8.82 4.45
CA VAL A 87 4.13 7.42 4.30
C VAL A 87 3.85 6.67 5.59
N ALA A 88 3.81 5.35 5.52
CA ALA A 88 3.83 4.47 6.68
C ALA A 88 4.81 3.33 6.44
N PRO A 89 5.55 2.88 7.46
CA PRO A 89 6.40 1.72 7.34
C PRO A 89 5.57 0.44 7.19
N LEU A 90 5.98 -0.41 6.25
CA LEU A 90 5.51 -1.78 6.09
C LEU A 90 6.47 -2.76 6.75
N ARG A 91 7.78 -2.54 6.57
CA ARG A 91 8.85 -3.41 7.07
C ARG A 91 10.09 -2.58 7.35
N ARG A 92 10.87 -3.00 8.35
CA ARG A 92 12.21 -2.48 8.63
C ARG A 92 13.15 -3.63 8.98
N ALA A 93 14.38 -3.55 8.51
CA ALA A 93 15.44 -4.50 8.80
C ALA A 93 16.73 -3.75 9.13
N HIS A 94 17.51 -4.27 10.06
CA HIS A 94 18.85 -3.80 10.40
C HIS A 94 19.86 -4.87 10.01
N PHE A 95 20.99 -4.42 9.50
CA PHE A 95 22.09 -5.27 9.08
C PHE A 95 23.35 -4.87 9.83
N PRO A 96 24.25 -5.83 10.14
CA PRO A 96 25.59 -5.47 10.57
C PRO A 96 26.29 -4.74 9.43
N THR A 97 26.86 -3.56 9.72
CA THR A 97 27.66 -2.80 8.76
C THR A 97 28.84 -3.67 8.29
N GLN A 98 29.04 -3.75 6.97
CA GLN A 98 30.15 -4.52 6.38
C GLN A 98 31.48 -3.81 6.53
#